data_AF-N6VS41-F1
#
_entry.id   AF-N6VS41-F1
#
_cell.length_a   1.000
_cell.length_b   1.000
_cell.length_c   1.000
_cell.angle_alpha   90.00
_cell.angle_beta   90.00
_cell.angle_gamma   90.00
#
_symmetry.space_group_name_H-M   'P 1'
#
loop_
_entity.id
_entity.type
_entity.pdbx_description
1 polymer ?
#
loop_
_entity_poly.entity_id
_entity_poly.type
_entity_poly.pdbx_seq_one_letter_code
_entity_poly.pdbx_strand_id
1 'polypeptide(L)'
;MEGAEVNIFLIEDGVYVAKKGQNPSEVPNYLELLKNAIELGAVVKVCGPCCKARGLSDSDLIEGVKLATMHDLVAFVKESDNVITF
;
A
#
# COMPACT_ATOMS: atom_id res chain seq x y z
N MET A 1 9.30 -10.71 9.48
CA MET A 1 7.91 -11.16 9.70
C MET A 1 7.93 -12.62 10.15
N GLU A 2 8.44 -12.91 11.35
CA GLU A 2 8.41 -14.31 11.81
C GLU A 2 7.01 -14.64 12.33
N GLY A 3 6.32 -15.52 11.61
CA GLY A 3 5.05 -16.12 12.03
C GLY A 3 3.76 -15.53 11.45
N ALA A 4 3.82 -14.46 10.63
CA ALA A 4 2.63 -13.89 10.00
C ALA A 4 2.90 -13.38 8.58
N GLU A 5 2.02 -13.73 7.65
CA GLU A 5 1.95 -13.14 6.31
C GLU A 5 1.16 -11.82 6.39
N VAL A 6 1.67 -10.76 5.76
CA VAL A 6 1.06 -9.44 5.84
C VAL A 6 0.72 -8.93 4.45
N ASN A 7 -0.56 -8.65 4.25
CA ASN A 7 -1.12 -8.02 3.06
C ASN A 7 -1.56 -6.59 3.41
N ILE A 8 -1.09 -5.60 2.65
CA ILE A 8 -1.44 -4.19 2.83
C ILE A 8 -2.20 -3.71 1.61
N PHE A 9 -3.39 -3.14 1.83
CA PHE A 9 -4.18 -2.51 0.77
C PHE A 9 -4.35 -1.03 1.05
N LEU A 10 -3.82 -0.18 0.16
CA LEU A 10 -3.96 1.27 0.24
C LEU A 10 -5.19 1.72 -0.55
N ILE A 11 -6.15 2.32 0.13
CA ILE A 11 -7.41 2.81 -0.43
C ILE A 11 -7.62 4.27 -0.04
N GLU A 12 -8.50 4.97 -0.76
CA GLU A 12 -8.80 6.39 -0.54
C GLU A 12 -7.53 7.25 -0.52
N ASP A 13 -7.35 8.13 0.47
CA ASP A 13 -6.15 8.98 0.60
C ASP A 13 -4.89 8.19 0.97
N GLY A 14 -5.05 6.96 1.47
CA GLY A 14 -3.94 6.08 1.79
C GLY A 14 -3.06 5.75 0.58
N VAL A 15 -3.57 5.90 -0.66
CA VAL A 15 -2.77 5.70 -1.88
C VAL A 15 -1.58 6.66 -1.97
N TYR A 16 -1.64 7.83 -1.32
CA TYR A 16 -0.53 8.77 -1.32
C TYR A 16 0.70 8.24 -0.57
N VAL A 17 0.53 7.28 0.36
CA VAL A 17 1.65 6.67 1.09
C VAL A 17 2.63 5.99 0.12
N ALA A 18 2.16 5.46 -1.00
CA ALA A 18 3.00 4.82 -2.03
C ALA A 18 3.58 5.82 -3.06
N LYS A 19 3.26 7.11 -2.99
CA LYS A 19 3.73 8.10 -3.97
C LYS A 19 5.23 8.34 -3.83
N LYS A 20 5.97 8.25 -4.95
CA LYS A 20 7.41 8.57 -5.03
C LYS A 20 7.69 10.02 -4.63
N GLY A 21 8.90 10.23 -4.11
CA GLY A 21 9.45 11.57 -3.85
C GLY A 21 9.07 12.17 -2.49
N GLN A 22 8.46 11.39 -1.58
CA GLN A 22 8.22 11.83 -0.21
C GLN A 22 9.52 11.91 0.58
N ASN A 23 9.79 13.07 1.18
CA ASN A 23 10.96 13.31 2.02
C ASN A 23 10.63 14.26 3.19
N PRO A 24 9.79 13.84 4.15
CA PRO A 24 9.50 14.64 5.34
C PRO A 24 10.73 14.72 6.27
N SER A 25 10.91 15.88 6.92
CA SER A 25 12.06 16.13 7.83
C SER A 25 11.72 16.06 9.32
N GLU A 26 10.45 16.26 9.69
CA GLU A 26 10.01 16.38 11.09
C GLU A 26 9.05 15.26 11.53
N VAL A 27 8.60 14.44 10.58
CA VAL A 27 7.68 13.33 10.83
C VAL A 27 8.25 12.05 10.20
N PRO A 28 7.78 10.86 10.63
CA PRO A 28 8.21 9.61 10.02
C PRO A 28 8.03 9.63 8.50
N ASN A 29 9.02 9.11 7.78
CA ASN A 29 8.89 8.91 6.35
C ASN A 29 8.12 7.62 6.07
N TYR A 30 6.80 7.74 5.90
CA TYR A 30 5.93 6.59 5.64
C TYR A 30 6.24 5.87 4.33
N LEU A 31 6.86 6.54 3.36
CA LEU A 31 7.31 5.88 2.13
C LEU A 31 8.43 4.88 2.42
N GLU A 32 9.39 5.25 3.28
CA GLU A 32 10.46 4.34 3.69
C GLU A 32 9.93 3.22 4.58
N LEU A 33 8.97 3.50 5.46
CA LEU A 33 8.30 2.45 6.24
C LEU A 33 7.57 1.44 5.34
N LEU A 34 6.90 1.90 4.28
CA LEU A 34 6.25 1.04 3.31
C LEU A 34 7.26 0.19 2.52
N LYS A 35 8.40 0.75 2.10
CA LYS A 35 9.49 0.01 1.45
C LYS A 35 10.05 -1.08 2.37
N ASN A 36 10.33 -0.74 3.63
CA ASN A 36 10.81 -1.72 4.61
C ASN A 36 9.79 -2.87 4.80
N ALA A 37 8.49 -2.57 4.78
CA ALA A 37 7.46 -3.61 4.86
C ALA A 37 7.52 -4.54 3.63
N ILE A 38 7.69 -3.99 2.42
CA ILE A 38 7.86 -4.77 1.18
C ILE A 38 9.11 -5.65 1.26
N GLU A 39 10.25 -5.11 1.70
CA GLU A 39 11.51 -5.85 1.86
C GLU A 39 11.39 -7.00 2.86
N LEU A 40 10.56 -6.83 3.90
CA LEU A 40 10.27 -7.87 4.89
C LEU A 40 9.25 -8.91 4.40
N GLY A 41 8.71 -8.76 3.19
CA GLY A 41 7.81 -9.71 2.55
C GLY A 41 6.34 -9.29 2.46
N ALA A 42 6.00 -8.05 2.84
CA ALA A 42 4.62 -7.57 2.69
C ALA A 42 4.19 -7.51 1.23
N VAL A 43 2.99 -8.01 0.92
CA VAL A 43 2.37 -7.76 -0.38
C VAL A 43 1.56 -6.47 -0.29
N VAL A 44 1.94 -5.47 -1.07
CA VAL A 44 1.27 -4.16 -1.09
C VAL A 44 0.48 -3.96 -2.38
N LYS A 45 -0.81 -3.67 -2.24
CA LYS A 45 -1.72 -3.30 -3.34
C LYS A 45 -2.26 -1.89 -3.13
N VAL A 46 -2.50 -1.16 -4.23
CA VAL A 46 -2.98 0.22 -4.22
C VAL A 46 -4.24 0.34 -5.08
N CYS A 47 -5.31 0.88 -4.52
CA CYS A 47 -6.59 1.07 -5.21
C CYS A 47 -6.44 1.94 -6.47
N GLY A 48 -6.56 1.34 -7.66
CA GLY A 48 -6.45 2.02 -8.95
C GLY A 48 -7.49 3.13 -9.17
N PRO A 49 -8.79 2.89 -8.92
CA PRO A 49 -9.79 3.97 -8.98
C PRO A 49 -9.48 5.14 -8.04
N CYS A 50 -8.96 4.85 -6.84
CA CYS A 50 -8.59 5.86 -5.85
C CYS A 50 -7.39 6.70 -6.31
N CYS A 51 -6.38 6.05 -6.91
CA CYS A 51 -5.26 6.73 -7.59
C CYS A 51 -5.77 7.65 -8.69
N LYS A 52 -6.62 7.14 -9.59
CA LYS A 52 -7.17 7.93 -10.71
C LYS A 52 -7.94 9.16 -10.21
N ALA A 53 -8.77 8.99 -9.18
CA ALA A 53 -9.51 10.10 -8.56
C ALA A 53 -8.59 11.18 -7.95
N ARG A 54 -7.36 10.80 -7.58
CA ARG A 54 -6.33 11.66 -6.96
C ARG A 54 -5.25 12.14 -7.93
N GLY A 55 -5.41 11.85 -9.22
CA GLY A 55 -4.45 12.23 -10.25
C GLY A 55 -3.13 11.46 -10.19
N LEU A 56 -3.11 10.26 -9.61
CA LEU A 56 -1.94 9.39 -9.58
C LEU A 56 -2.01 8.33 -10.68
N SER A 57 -0.85 8.07 -11.30
CA SER A 57 -0.61 6.99 -12.24
C SER A 57 0.34 5.96 -11.66
N ASP A 58 0.51 4.82 -12.34
CA ASP A 58 1.50 3.80 -11.94
C ASP A 58 2.92 4.37 -11.85
N SER A 59 3.29 5.29 -12.77
CA SER A 59 4.61 5.93 -12.74
C SER A 59 4.87 6.78 -11.50
N ASP A 60 3.83 7.23 -10.81
CA ASP A 60 3.91 7.99 -9.57
C ASP A 60 4.18 7.12 -8.33
N LEU A 61 4.03 5.80 -8.43
CA LEU A 61 4.07 4.86 -7.30
C LEU A 61 5.39 4.11 -7.21
N ILE A 62 5.94 3.93 -6.00
CA ILE A 62 7.19 3.19 -5.79
C ILE A 62 7.14 1.77 -6.38
N GLU A 63 8.30 1.21 -6.71
CA GLU A 63 8.41 -0.19 -7.08
C GLU A 63 7.97 -1.11 -5.92
N GLY A 64 7.47 -2.29 -6.25
CA GLY A 64 7.01 -3.28 -5.26
C GLY A 64 5.54 -3.16 -4.85
N VAL A 65 4.84 -2.09 -5.24
CA VAL A 65 3.37 -2.01 -5.10
C VAL A 65 2.68 -2.39 -6.41
N LYS A 66 1.43 -2.86 -6.34
CA LYS A 66 0.63 -3.19 -7.52
C LYS A 66 -0.68 -2.42 -7.53
N LEU A 67 -1.03 -1.79 -8.65
CA LEU A 67 -2.37 -1.26 -8.86
C LEU A 67 -3.40 -2.40 -8.80
N ALA A 68 -4.49 -2.15 -8.09
CA ALA A 68 -5.47 -3.16 -7.73
C ALA A 68 -6.90 -2.60 -7.72
N THR A 69 -7.87 -3.50 -7.58
CA THR A 69 -9.30 -3.20 -7.56
C THR A 69 -9.92 -3.51 -6.20
N MET A 70 -11.19 -3.14 -6.01
CA MET A 70 -11.93 -3.57 -4.81
C MET A 70 -12.09 -5.09 -4.72
N HIS A 71 -12.06 -5.81 -5.85
CA HIS A 71 -12.08 -7.28 -5.82
C HIS A 71 -10.80 -7.85 -5.20
N ASP A 72 -9.66 -7.21 -5.43
CA ASP A 72 -8.40 -7.60 -4.79
C ASP A 72 -8.42 -7.38 -3.28
N LEU A 73 -9.03 -6.29 -2.80
CA LEU A 73 -9.24 -6.08 -1.37
C LEU A 73 -10.13 -7.17 -0.77
N VAL A 74 -11.23 -7.51 -1.44
CA VAL A 74 -12.10 -8.60 -0.99
C VAL A 74 -11.36 -9.93 -0.94
N ALA A 75 -10.47 -10.21 -1.90
CA ALA A 75 -9.62 -11.40 -1.87
C ALA A 75 -8.67 -11.38 -0.67
N PHE A 76 -7.95 -10.28 -0.44
CA PHE A 76 -7.09 -10.11 0.74
C PHE A 76 -7.86 -10.34 2.04
N VAL A 77 -9.06 -9.76 2.19
CA VAL A 77 -9.90 -9.94 3.37
C VAL A 77 -10.33 -11.39 3.54
N LYS A 78 -10.71 -12.10 2.47
CA LYS A 78 -11.13 -13.50 2.53
C LYS A 78 -10.01 -14.48 2.87
N GLU A 79 -8.80 -14.17 2.44
CA GLU A 79 -7.60 -15.00 2.65
C GLU A 79 -6.93 -14.74 4.00
N SER A 80 -7.29 -13.65 4.69
CA SER A 80 -6.67 -13.25 5.95
C SER A 80 -7.40 -13.82 7.17
N ASP A 81 -6.65 -14.33 8.14
CA ASP A 81 -7.19 -14.73 9.44
C ASP A 81 -7.69 -13.53 10.26
N ASN A 82 -7.07 -12.37 10.07
CA ASN A 82 -7.37 -11.14 10.80
C ASN A 82 -7.28 -9.94 9.85
N VAL A 83 -8.18 -8.97 10.03
CA VAL A 83 -8.21 -7.73 9.24
C VAL A 83 -8.21 -6.54 10.19
N ILE A 84 -7.29 -5.61 9.97
CA ILE A 84 -7.15 -4.36 10.74
C ILE A 84 -7.29 -3.19 9.76
N THR A 85 -8.15 -2.23 10.10
CA THR A 85 -8.43 -1.03 9.28
C THR A 85 -8.10 0.24 10.05
N PHE A 86 -7.62 1.26 9.34
CA PHE A 86 -7.23 2.57 9.89
C PHE A 86 -7.97 3.70 9.17
#